data_AF-A0A960GXF0-F1
#
_entry.id   AF-A0A960GXF0-F1
#
_cell.length_a   1.000
_cell.length_b   1.000
_cell.length_c   1.000
_cell.angle_alpha   90.00
_cell.angle_beta   90.00
_cell.angle_gamma   90.00
#
_symmetry.space_group_name_H-M   'P 1'
#
loop_
_entity.id
_entity.type
_entity.pdbx_description
1 polymer ?
#
loop_
_entity_poly.entity_id
_entity_poly.type
_entity_poly.pdbx_seq_one_letter_code
_entity_poly.pdbx_strand_id
1 'polypeptide(L)'
;MRRLVPVVSMALVALGAAADAGVAHAGPEAPCTYTLSPPEVNGSVVTSTAVIAGCGAAAGPYSGVACIQPLEPNSVITCAQGRGADPAVVSVPFHPGVTYVATGRGCAAWALQPASPPCQVLGPLTAAL
;
A
#
# COMPACT_ATOMS: atom_id res chain seq x y z
N MET A 1 -69.29 -23.26 17.56
CA MET A 1 -68.21 -22.29 17.87
C MET A 1 -66.87 -22.99 17.67
N ARG A 2 -66.11 -22.62 16.62
CA ARG A 2 -64.69 -22.95 16.48
C ARG A 2 -64.12 -21.99 15.44
N ARG A 3 -63.42 -20.96 15.93
CA ARG A 3 -62.78 -19.92 15.13
C ARG A 3 -61.54 -20.52 14.48
N LEU A 4 -61.46 -20.49 13.15
CA LEU A 4 -60.24 -20.80 12.40
C LEU A 4 -59.48 -19.48 12.19
N VAL A 5 -58.38 -19.32 12.91
CA VAL A 5 -57.42 -18.21 12.73
C VAL A 5 -56.30 -18.75 11.84
N PRO A 6 -56.01 -18.16 10.67
CA PRO A 6 -54.84 -18.55 9.90
C PRO A 6 -53.58 -17.97 10.57
N VAL A 7 -52.73 -18.84 11.10
CA VAL A 7 -51.37 -18.47 11.51
C VAL A 7 -50.53 -18.35 10.24
N VAL A 8 -50.29 -17.11 9.81
CA VAL A 8 -49.31 -16.79 8.78
C VAL A 8 -47.92 -16.90 9.42
N SER A 9 -47.25 -18.02 9.22
CA SER A 9 -45.84 -18.21 9.60
C SER A 9 -44.96 -17.41 8.65
N MET A 10 -44.56 -16.21 9.06
CA MET A 10 -43.57 -15.40 8.36
C MET A 10 -42.17 -15.93 8.71
N ALA A 11 -41.59 -16.74 7.82
CA ALA A 11 -40.20 -17.16 7.93
C ALA A 11 -39.28 -15.96 7.66
N LEU A 12 -38.61 -15.45 8.69
CA LEU A 12 -37.53 -14.48 8.53
C LEU A 12 -36.35 -15.16 7.84
N VAL A 13 -36.13 -14.82 6.57
CA VAL A 13 -34.89 -15.13 5.86
C VAL A 13 -33.82 -14.21 6.41
N ALA A 14 -32.96 -14.72 7.28
CA ALA A 14 -31.74 -14.03 7.68
C ALA A 14 -30.82 -13.96 6.44
N LEU A 15 -30.75 -12.78 5.81
CA LEU A 15 -29.68 -12.46 4.88
C LEU A 15 -28.38 -12.40 5.68
N GLY A 16 -27.64 -13.52 5.68
CA GLY A 16 -26.27 -13.55 6.17
C GLY A 16 -25.44 -12.58 5.33
N ALA A 17 -24.98 -11.49 5.95
CA ALA A 17 -23.92 -10.68 5.41
C ALA A 17 -22.66 -11.55 5.37
N ALA A 18 -22.35 -12.12 4.20
CA ALA A 18 -21.04 -12.64 3.93
C ALA A 18 -20.08 -11.45 3.95
N ALA A 19 -19.45 -11.21 5.11
CA ALA A 19 -18.22 -10.45 5.15
C ALA A 19 -17.23 -11.25 4.30
N ASP A 20 -16.99 -10.75 3.08
CA ASP A 20 -15.93 -11.20 2.21
C ASP A 20 -14.61 -10.94 2.93
N ALA A 21 -14.20 -11.91 3.75
CA ALA A 21 -12.85 -11.97 4.28
C ALA A 21 -11.98 -12.35 3.08
N GLY A 22 -11.60 -11.34 2.29
CA GLY A 22 -10.69 -11.48 1.17
C GLY A 22 -9.50 -12.32 1.60
N VAL A 23 -9.38 -13.50 1.01
CA VAL A 23 -8.32 -14.45 1.33
C VAL A 23 -7.03 -13.84 0.79
N ALA A 24 -6.21 -13.25 1.67
CA ALA A 24 -4.87 -12.82 1.31
C ALA A 24 -4.05 -14.08 1.01
N HIS A 25 -3.92 -14.40 -0.28
CA HIS A 25 -3.02 -15.46 -0.73
C HIS A 25 -1.58 -15.05 -0.39
N ALA A 26 -0.99 -15.68 0.63
CA ALA A 26 0.44 -15.61 0.89
C ALA A 26 1.18 -16.33 -0.25
N GLY A 27 1.44 -15.59 -1.33
CA GLY A 27 2.44 -16.00 -2.31
C GLY A 27 3.83 -16.07 -1.66
N PRO A 28 4.81 -16.70 -2.34
CA PRO A 28 6.19 -16.68 -1.86
C PRO A 28 6.60 -15.25 -1.52
N GLU A 29 7.27 -15.06 -0.39
CA GLU A 29 7.78 -13.75 0.02
C GLU A 29 8.63 -13.13 -1.09
N ALA A 30 8.50 -11.81 -1.27
CA ALA A 30 9.27 -11.09 -2.28
C ALA A 30 10.76 -11.33 -1.99
N PRO A 31 11.56 -11.78 -2.97
CA PRO A 31 12.94 -12.19 -2.71
C PRO A 31 13.89 -11.02 -2.47
N CYS A 32 13.38 -9.79 -2.62
CA CYS A 32 14.04 -8.59 -2.12
C CYS A 32 13.09 -7.85 -1.19
N THR A 33 13.67 -7.27 -0.16
CA THR A 33 12.97 -6.39 0.77
C THR A 33 13.30 -4.94 0.44
N TYR A 34 12.30 -4.08 0.62
CA TYR A 34 12.42 -2.65 0.48
C TYR A 34 11.98 -1.97 1.78
N THR A 35 12.50 -0.78 2.01
CA THR A 35 12.10 0.10 3.11
C THR A 35 11.63 1.43 2.55
N LEU A 36 10.70 2.07 3.25
CA LEU A 36 10.21 3.41 2.93
C LEU A 36 10.54 4.29 4.12
N SER A 37 11.11 5.47 3.85
CA SER A 37 11.37 6.46 4.89
C SER A 37 10.10 7.24 5.22
N PRO A 38 9.85 7.61 6.49
CA PRO A 38 8.76 8.51 6.82
C PRO A 38 8.90 9.84 6.05
N PRO A 39 7.80 10.60 5.85
CA PRO A 39 7.89 11.93 5.29
C PRO A 39 8.68 12.85 6.22
N GLU A 40 9.73 13.50 5.71
CA GLU A 40 10.56 14.44 6.48
C GLU A 40 10.76 15.74 5.71
N VAL A 41 10.86 16.86 6.44
CA VAL A 41 11.10 18.19 5.85
C VAL A 41 12.57 18.32 5.47
N ASN A 42 12.83 18.66 4.21
CA ASN A 42 14.14 19.01 3.70
C ASN A 42 14.08 20.38 3.01
N GLY A 43 14.39 21.44 3.77
CA GLY A 43 14.24 22.82 3.30
C GLY A 43 12.77 23.17 3.06
N SER A 44 12.40 23.47 1.81
CA SER A 44 11.04 23.86 1.42
C SER A 44 10.19 22.71 0.87
N VAL A 45 10.68 21.46 0.97
CA VAL A 45 9.98 20.27 0.49
C VAL A 45 9.87 19.20 1.57
N VAL A 46 8.88 18.32 1.43
CA VAL A 46 8.78 17.07 2.17
C VAL A 46 9.25 15.94 1.26
N THR A 47 10.19 15.14 1.76
CA THR A 47 10.81 14.04 1.03
C THR A 47 10.48 12.71 1.69
N SER A 48 10.33 11.67 0.86
CA SER A 48 10.26 10.29 1.29
C SER A 48 10.98 9.43 0.25
N THR A 49 11.64 8.39 0.72
CA THR A 49 12.49 7.56 -0.12
C THR A 49 12.19 6.09 0.09
N ALA A 50 11.96 5.37 -1.00
CA ALA A 50 11.93 3.91 -1.00
C ALA A 50 13.27 3.36 -1.49
N VAL A 51 13.91 2.51 -0.68
CA VAL A 51 15.22 1.91 -0.99
C VAL A 51 15.18 0.40 -0.80
N ILE A 52 16.01 -0.30 -1.56
CA ILE A 52 16.26 -1.72 -1.32
C ILE A 52 16.96 -1.91 0.04
N ALA A 53 16.43 -2.80 0.87
CA ALA A 53 17.06 -3.21 2.13
C ALA A 53 17.94 -4.46 1.94
N GLY A 54 17.59 -5.33 1.00
CA GLY A 54 18.42 -6.48 0.61
C GLY A 54 17.68 -7.47 -0.27
N CYS A 55 18.44 -8.38 -0.90
CA CYS A 55 17.89 -9.48 -1.71
C CYS A 55 18.47 -10.82 -1.25
N GLY A 56 17.66 -11.88 -1.36
CA GLY A 56 18.11 -13.26 -1.25
C GLY A 56 18.94 -13.71 -2.45
N ALA A 57 19.53 -14.90 -2.36
CA ALA A 57 20.34 -15.47 -3.43
C ALA A 57 19.51 -15.65 -4.73
N ALA A 58 20.11 -15.30 -5.86
CA ALA A 58 19.52 -15.37 -7.21
C ALA A 58 18.30 -14.46 -7.48
N ALA A 59 18.07 -13.44 -6.64
CA ALA A 59 17.14 -12.36 -6.90
C ALA A 59 17.85 -11.00 -7.00
N GLY A 60 17.28 -10.11 -7.80
CA GLY A 60 17.78 -8.75 -7.98
C GLY A 60 16.67 -7.73 -7.83
N PRO A 61 17.01 -6.48 -7.46
CA PRO A 61 16.03 -5.41 -7.44
C PRO A 61 15.56 -5.11 -8.86
N TYR A 62 14.28 -4.81 -9.01
CA TYR A 62 13.70 -4.48 -10.31
C TYR A 62 13.22 -3.03 -10.37
N SER A 63 12.35 -2.64 -9.44
CA SER A 63 11.87 -1.26 -9.35
C SER A 63 11.40 -0.93 -7.95
N GLY A 64 11.54 0.34 -7.58
CA GLY A 64 10.96 0.92 -6.37
C GLY A 64 10.06 2.08 -6.73
N VAL A 65 9.00 2.29 -5.97
CA VAL A 65 8.11 3.45 -6.08
C VAL A 65 7.91 4.03 -4.69
N ALA A 66 8.08 5.34 -4.56
CA ALA A 66 7.73 6.10 -3.38
C ALA A 66 6.70 7.16 -3.76
N CYS A 67 5.69 7.34 -2.93
CA CYS A 67 4.61 8.30 -3.13
C CYS A 67 4.38 9.09 -1.86
N ILE A 68 4.06 10.38 -1.99
CA ILE A 68 3.61 11.24 -0.90
C ILE A 68 2.24 11.83 -1.25
N GLN A 69 1.34 11.81 -0.28
CA GLN A 69 0.06 12.50 -0.34
C GLN A 69 -0.08 13.44 0.88
N PRO A 70 -0.08 14.76 0.67
CA PRO A 70 -0.54 15.71 1.69
C PRO A 70 -2.04 15.52 1.96
N LEU A 71 -2.46 15.48 3.23
CA LEU A 71 -3.87 15.37 3.63
C LEU A 71 -4.54 16.74 3.69
N GLU A 72 -4.63 17.38 2.53
CA GLU A 72 -5.25 18.69 2.35
C GLU A 72 -6.38 18.61 1.31
N PRO A 73 -7.35 19.53 1.33
CA PRO A 73 -8.36 19.63 0.29
C PRO A 73 -7.71 19.80 -1.09
N ASN A 74 -8.14 19.02 -2.08
CA ASN A 74 -7.63 19.04 -3.47
C ASN A 74 -6.16 18.61 -3.63
N SER A 75 -5.56 18.03 -2.61
CA SER A 75 -4.21 17.48 -2.69
C SER A 75 -4.17 16.24 -3.60
N VAL A 76 -3.11 16.13 -4.40
CA VAL A 76 -2.85 14.99 -5.28
C VAL A 76 -1.68 14.18 -4.77
N ILE A 77 -1.76 12.86 -4.90
CA ILE A 77 -0.63 11.98 -4.63
C ILE A 77 0.45 12.22 -5.69
N THR A 78 1.68 12.40 -5.24
CA THR A 78 2.86 12.51 -6.11
C THR A 78 3.72 11.28 -5.92
N CYS A 79 4.20 10.69 -7.00
CA CYS A 79 5.02 9.47 -6.96
C CYS A 79 6.29 9.63 -7.79
N ALA A 80 7.35 8.95 -7.35
CA ALA A 80 8.59 8.78 -8.08
C ALA A 80 8.95 7.29 -8.15
N GLN A 81 9.62 6.89 -9.22
CA GLN A 81 10.09 5.51 -9.45
C GLN A 81 11.61 5.49 -9.57
N GLY A 82 12.24 4.58 -8.83
CA GLY A 82 13.61 4.13 -9.03
C GLY A 82 13.65 2.81 -9.79
N ARG A 83 14.74 2.54 -10.52
CA ARG A 83 14.93 1.29 -11.28
C ARG A 83 16.12 0.50 -10.77
N GLY A 84 16.00 -0.82 -10.77
CA GLY A 84 17.00 -1.68 -10.17
C GLY A 84 17.23 -1.29 -8.71
N ALA A 85 18.49 -1.16 -8.31
CA ALA A 85 18.90 -0.77 -6.96
C ALA A 85 18.79 0.75 -6.70
N ASP A 86 18.42 1.55 -7.69
CA ASP A 86 18.30 3.00 -7.55
C ASP A 86 17.16 3.38 -6.59
N PRO A 87 17.40 4.30 -5.64
CA PRO A 87 16.38 4.74 -4.69
C PRO A 87 15.26 5.52 -5.38
N ALA A 88 14.01 5.22 -5.03
CA ALA A 88 12.88 6.03 -5.45
C ALA A 88 12.68 7.20 -4.47
N VAL A 89 13.15 8.39 -4.84
CA VAL A 89 13.03 9.61 -4.03
C VAL A 89 11.89 10.46 -4.58
N VAL A 90 10.90 10.76 -3.75
CA VAL A 90 9.81 11.69 -4.07
C VAL A 90 9.91 12.91 -3.19
N SER A 91 9.62 14.08 -3.75
CA SER A 91 9.57 15.35 -3.02
C SER A 91 8.35 16.16 -3.43
N VAL A 92 7.65 16.72 -2.45
CA VAL A 92 6.48 17.59 -2.63
C VAL A 92 6.68 18.91 -1.87
N PRO A 93 6.00 20.00 -2.24
CA PRO A 93 6.06 21.25 -1.49
C PRO A 93 5.68 21.05 -0.01
N PHE A 94 6.42 21.69 0.89
CA PHE A 94 6.11 21.71 2.31
C PHE A 94 5.07 22.79 2.64
N HIS A 95 4.03 22.39 3.37
CA HIS A 95 2.99 23.21 3.93
C HIS A 95 2.95 22.96 5.45
N PRO A 96 3.19 23.98 6.27
CA PRO A 96 3.27 23.81 7.72
C PRO A 96 1.91 23.45 8.32
N GLY A 97 1.90 22.51 9.27
CA GLY A 97 0.71 22.02 9.95
C GLY A 97 -0.06 20.95 9.16
N VAL A 98 0.51 20.44 8.08
CA VAL A 98 -0.12 19.45 7.20
C VAL A 98 0.36 18.05 7.56
N THR A 99 -0.56 17.08 7.53
CA THR A 99 -0.20 15.67 7.65
C THR A 99 0.13 15.11 6.27
N TYR A 100 1.29 14.48 6.15
CA TYR A 100 1.75 13.81 4.93
C TYR A 100 1.67 12.29 5.12
N VAL A 101 1.20 11.59 4.09
CA VAL A 101 1.18 10.13 4.01
C VAL A 101 2.17 9.68 2.95
N ALA A 102 3.21 8.96 3.36
CA ALA A 102 4.11 8.26 2.46
C ALA A 102 3.62 6.83 2.24
N THR A 103 3.54 6.41 0.98
CA THR A 103 3.29 5.02 0.57
C THR A 103 4.34 4.61 -0.44
N GLY A 104 4.52 3.32 -0.64
CA GLY A 104 5.48 2.85 -1.64
C GLY A 104 5.28 1.41 -2.03
N ARG A 105 6.06 0.98 -3.01
CA ARG A 105 6.10 -0.40 -3.48
C ARG A 105 7.51 -0.76 -3.92
N GLY A 106 7.95 -1.96 -3.58
CA GLY A 106 9.23 -2.51 -4.00
C GLY A 106 9.02 -3.80 -4.77
N CYS A 107 9.50 -3.88 -6.00
CA CYS A 107 9.38 -5.05 -6.86
C CYS A 107 10.77 -5.66 -7.10
N ALA A 108 10.88 -6.97 -6.91
CA ALA A 108 12.08 -7.74 -7.24
C ALA A 108 11.91 -8.46 -8.58
N ALA A 109 13.01 -8.92 -9.16
CA ALA A 109 13.03 -9.86 -10.27
C ALA A 109 13.86 -11.10 -9.88
N TRP A 110 13.39 -12.28 -10.29
CA TRP A 110 14.19 -13.50 -10.22
C TRP A 110 15.05 -13.61 -11.47
N ALA A 111 16.27 -14.15 -11.34
CA ALA A 111 17.24 -14.25 -12.46
C ALA A 111 16.71 -14.97 -13.72
N LEU A 112 15.62 -15.74 -13.61
CA LEU A 112 15.05 -16.56 -14.69
C LEU A 112 13.57 -16.26 -14.99
N GLN A 113 12.96 -15.25 -14.35
CA GLN A 113 11.54 -14.92 -14.56
C GLN A 113 11.38 -13.47 -15.00
N PRO A 114 10.49 -13.17 -15.97
CA PRO A 114 10.16 -11.79 -16.30
C PRO A 114 9.65 -11.07 -15.05
N ALA A 115 9.91 -9.77 -15.00
CA ALA A 115 9.65 -8.91 -13.85
C ALA A 115 8.15 -8.75 -13.56
N SER A 116 7.55 -9.80 -13.01
CA SER A 116 6.29 -9.78 -12.32
C SER A 116 6.26 -10.70 -11.07
N PRO A 117 7.33 -10.86 -10.25
CA PRO A 117 7.19 -11.40 -8.91
C PRO A 117 6.41 -10.44 -7.99
N PRO A 118 5.88 -10.91 -6.85
CA PRO A 118 5.09 -10.08 -5.94
C PRO A 118 5.88 -8.84 -5.50
N CYS A 119 5.28 -7.66 -5.67
CA CYS A 119 5.86 -6.44 -5.12
C CYS A 119 5.46 -6.27 -3.67
N GLN A 120 6.43 -6.00 -2.80
CA GLN A 120 6.20 -5.60 -1.42
C GLN A 120 5.48 -4.25 -1.39
N VAL A 121 4.38 -4.16 -0.65
CA VAL A 121 3.73 -2.89 -0.32
C VAL A 121 4.45 -2.26 0.87
N LEU A 122 4.71 -0.95 0.81
CA LEU A 122 5.41 -0.19 1.85
C LEU A 122 4.50 0.91 2.40
N GLY A 123 4.56 1.10 3.72
CA GLY A 123 3.70 2.05 4.43
C GLY A 123 2.24 1.54 4.59
N PRO A 124 1.29 2.43 4.86
CA PRO A 124 1.44 3.89 4.93
C PRO A 124 2.28 4.34 6.13
N LEU A 125 3.12 5.37 5.93
CA LEU A 125 3.83 6.08 6.99
C LEU A 125 3.31 7.52 7.05
N THR A 126 2.91 7.96 8.23
CA THR A 126 2.30 9.28 8.42
C THR A 126 3.17 10.18 9.28
N ALA A 127 3.28 11.45 8.89
CA ALA A 127 3.96 12.48 9.66
C ALA A 127 3.19 13.79 9.60
N ALA A 128 2.96 14.42 10.74
CA ALA A 128 2.47 15.79 10.82
C ALA A 128 3.69 16.72 10.94
N LEU A 129 3.85 17.62 9.97
CA LEU A 129 5.05 18.46 9.78
C LEU A 129 4.71 19.94 9.80
#